data_AF-A0A2E8A7G7-F1
#
_entry.id   AF-A0A2E8A7G7-F1
#
_cell.length_a   1.000
_cell.length_b   1.000
_cell.length_c   1.000
_cell.angle_alpha   90.00
_cell.angle_beta   90.00
_cell.angle_gamma   90.00
#
_symmetry.space_group_name_H-M   'P 1'
#
loop_
_entity.id
_entity.type
_entity.pdbx_description
1 polymer ?
#
loop_
_entity_poly.entity_id
_entity_poly.type
_entity_poly.pdbx_seq_one_letter_code
_entity_poly.pdbx_strand_id
1 'polypeptide(L)'
;MSDDSQRKEPAKELQFDAVDLMLEGNLIGQINYSIVKSIASALDEKIQILLKAEEGFEPQKDETFIEAAMPEIEAMTQAVVDGCVDFSKIRFWEACETAEVAWEESRDENGVVTQKIPYPNSLEVPLPGNRILVNLEIIHSWLESLHKVHEEKGMGWISPYGCPEDGQQAYEKRKAYLEKLSQHIDSIKSNFDL
;
A
#
# COMPACT_ATOMS: atom_id res chain seq x y z
N MET A 1 -34.12 42.96 -9.48
CA MET A 1 -34.51 42.05 -8.37
C MET A 1 -33.67 40.81 -8.58
N SER A 2 -32.55 40.72 -7.87
CA SER A 2 -31.62 39.60 -7.95
C SER A 2 -32.06 38.56 -6.92
N ASP A 3 -32.50 37.41 -7.42
CA ASP A 3 -32.88 36.26 -6.58
C ASP A 3 -31.60 35.47 -6.29
N ASP A 4 -30.99 35.79 -5.15
CA ASP A 4 -29.77 35.18 -4.64
C ASP A 4 -30.15 33.86 -3.95
N SER A 5 -30.45 32.85 -4.76
CA SER A 5 -30.68 31.49 -4.26
C SER A 5 -29.33 30.87 -3.89
N GLN A 6 -28.97 31.00 -2.62
CA GLN A 6 -27.88 30.28 -1.98
C GLN A 6 -28.03 28.77 -2.26
N ARG A 7 -27.25 28.26 -3.23
CA ARG A 7 -26.95 26.83 -3.31
C ARG A 7 -26.17 26.49 -2.05
N LYS A 8 -26.86 25.98 -1.03
CA LYS A 8 -26.21 25.24 0.05
C LYS A 8 -25.52 24.05 -0.61
N GLU A 9 -24.19 24.08 -0.66
CA GLU A 9 -23.42 22.88 -0.95
C GLU A 9 -23.88 21.79 0.03
N PRO A 10 -24.10 20.55 -0.43
CA PRO A 10 -24.43 19.46 0.48
C PRO A 10 -23.32 19.39 1.53
N ALA A 11 -23.71 19.39 2.82
CA ALA A 11 -22.77 19.19 3.90
C ALA A 11 -21.96 17.93 3.57
N LYS A 12 -20.62 18.05 3.53
CA LYS A 12 -19.75 16.88 3.38
C LYS A 12 -20.19 15.87 4.43
N GLU A 13 -20.75 14.74 3.98
CA GLU A 13 -21.01 13.62 4.88
C GLU A 13 -19.69 13.29 5.58
N LEU A 14 -19.74 13.22 6.91
CA LEU A 14 -18.60 12.78 7.72
C LEU A 14 -18.22 11.38 7.20
N GLN A 15 -17.08 11.29 6.52
CA GLN A 15 -16.51 10.01 6.12
C GLN A 15 -15.91 9.39 7.38
N PHE A 16 -16.61 8.42 7.95
CA PHE A 16 -16.10 7.60 9.03
C PHE A 16 -15.26 6.46 8.42
N ASP A 17 -14.08 6.22 8.96
CA ASP A 17 -13.32 5.01 8.67
C ASP A 17 -13.85 3.89 9.57
N ALA A 18 -14.20 2.74 8.98
CA ALA A 18 -14.76 1.61 9.72
C ALA A 18 -13.82 1.10 10.81
N VAL A 19 -12.50 1.13 10.55
CA VAL A 19 -11.48 0.71 11.51
C VAL A 19 -11.35 1.74 12.64
N ASP A 20 -11.45 3.04 12.35
CA ASP A 20 -11.48 4.07 13.41
C ASP A 20 -12.69 3.91 14.34
N LEU A 21 -13.85 3.51 13.80
CA LEU A 21 -15.04 3.17 14.59
C LEU A 21 -14.83 1.90 15.43
N MET A 22 -14.18 0.86 14.89
CA MET A 22 -13.82 -0.35 15.66
C MET A 22 -12.89 -0.04 16.84
N LEU A 23 -12.05 0.98 16.68
CA LEU A 23 -11.06 1.36 17.68
C LEU A 23 -11.56 2.45 18.63
N GLU A 24 -12.86 2.74 18.66
CA GLU A 24 -13.42 3.71 19.61
C GLU A 24 -13.07 3.32 21.06
N GLY A 25 -12.47 4.26 21.80
CA GLY A 25 -11.95 4.01 23.15
C GLY A 25 -10.53 3.39 23.20
N ASN A 26 -9.97 2.98 22.07
CA ASN A 26 -8.57 2.53 21.93
C ASN A 26 -7.71 3.57 21.19
N LEU A 27 -7.33 4.63 21.92
CA LEU A 27 -6.53 5.74 21.35
C LEU A 27 -5.19 5.28 20.76
N ILE A 28 -4.51 4.30 21.38
CA ILE A 28 -3.23 3.78 20.87
C ILE A 28 -3.44 3.11 19.50
N GLY A 29 -4.48 2.29 19.38
CA GLY A 29 -4.85 1.66 18.11
C GLY A 29 -5.17 2.70 17.02
N GLN A 30 -5.96 3.73 17.34
CA GLN A 30 -6.33 4.78 16.39
C GLN A 30 -5.10 5.55 15.88
N ILE A 31 -4.17 5.90 16.78
CA ILE A 31 -2.93 6.58 16.40
C ILE A 31 -2.08 5.68 15.48
N ASN A 32 -1.90 4.41 15.85
CA ASN A 32 -1.11 3.46 15.05
C ASN A 32 -1.72 3.29 13.66
N TYR A 33 -3.02 3.02 13.59
CA TYR A 33 -3.74 2.84 12.33
C TYR A 33 -3.62 4.07 11.42
N SER A 34 -3.79 5.28 11.97
CA SER A 34 -3.65 6.53 11.22
C SER A 34 -2.25 6.72 10.64
N ILE A 35 -1.20 6.37 11.41
CA ILE A 35 0.19 6.43 10.95
C ILE A 35 0.42 5.41 9.83
N VAL A 36 0.00 4.15 10.02
CA VAL A 36 0.14 3.09 9.02
C VAL A 36 -0.58 3.47 7.73
N LYS A 37 -1.82 3.97 7.83
CA LYS A 37 -2.61 4.46 6.69
C LYS A 37 -1.92 5.60 5.96
N SER A 38 -1.30 6.54 6.67
CA SER A 38 -0.56 7.65 6.05
C SER A 38 0.67 7.16 5.29
N ILE A 39 1.43 6.21 5.87
CA ILE A 39 2.56 5.56 5.21
C ILE A 39 2.10 4.81 3.97
N ALA A 40 1.00 4.06 4.09
CA ALA A 40 0.42 3.28 3.01
C ALA A 40 0.01 4.16 1.82
N SER A 41 -0.65 5.29 2.09
CA SER A 41 -1.03 6.27 1.06
C SER A 41 0.20 6.85 0.37
N ALA A 42 1.23 7.25 1.12
CA ALA A 42 2.45 7.81 0.54
C ALA A 42 3.19 6.80 -0.34
N LEU A 43 3.19 5.52 0.06
CA LEU A 43 3.78 4.43 -0.72
C LEU A 43 2.95 4.12 -1.97
N ASP A 44 1.63 4.06 -1.84
CA ASP A 44 0.70 3.79 -2.95
C ASP A 44 0.85 4.84 -4.04
N GLU A 45 0.94 6.13 -3.68
CA GLU A 45 1.17 7.20 -4.65
C GLU A 45 2.39 6.94 -5.55
N LYS A 46 3.49 6.40 -4.99
CA LYS A 46 4.70 6.10 -5.78
C LYS A 46 4.53 4.86 -6.65
N ILE A 47 3.89 3.83 -6.10
CA ILE A 47 3.60 2.61 -6.87
C ILE A 47 2.65 2.90 -8.03
N GLN A 48 1.60 3.71 -7.83
CA GLN A 48 0.68 4.09 -8.89
C GLN A 48 1.37 4.89 -10.00
N ILE A 49 2.40 5.68 -9.68
CA ILE A 49 3.20 6.38 -10.71
C ILE A 49 3.96 5.35 -11.58
N LEU A 50 4.61 4.36 -10.96
CA LEU A 50 5.32 3.32 -11.69
C LEU A 50 4.41 2.38 -12.48
N LEU A 51 3.26 1.97 -11.91
CA LEU A 51 2.28 1.16 -12.64
C LEU A 51 1.77 1.88 -13.89
N LYS A 52 1.46 3.18 -13.79
CA LYS A 52 1.07 3.98 -14.95
C LYS A 52 2.20 4.13 -15.97
N ALA A 53 3.44 4.23 -15.49
CA ALA A 53 4.60 4.26 -16.37
C ALA A 53 4.79 2.93 -17.10
N GLU A 54 4.54 1.79 -16.44
CA GLU A 54 4.57 0.45 -17.02
C GLU A 54 3.49 0.28 -18.10
N GLU A 55 2.25 0.69 -17.83
CA GLU A 55 1.14 0.64 -18.80
C GLU A 55 1.42 1.44 -20.08
N GLY A 56 2.13 2.57 -19.95
CA GLY A 56 2.50 3.44 -21.06
C GLY A 56 3.90 3.18 -21.62
N PHE A 57 4.60 2.13 -21.19
CA PHE A 57 5.98 1.91 -21.57
C PHE A 57 6.10 1.43 -23.02
N GLU A 58 6.87 2.15 -23.83
CA GLU A 58 7.26 1.75 -25.17
C GLU A 58 8.72 1.28 -25.16
N PRO A 59 8.99 -0.03 -25.33
CA PRO A 59 10.35 -0.56 -25.32
C PRO A 59 11.25 0.10 -26.35
N GLN A 60 12.44 0.54 -25.92
CA GLN A 60 13.50 0.93 -26.84
C GLN A 60 14.46 -0.24 -27.03
N LYS A 61 14.52 -0.79 -28.25
CA LYS A 61 15.27 -2.03 -28.55
C LYS A 61 14.71 -3.20 -27.73
N ASP A 62 15.58 -3.92 -27.01
CA ASP A 62 15.25 -5.11 -26.20
C ASP A 62 15.19 -4.79 -24.69
N GLU A 63 15.08 -3.51 -24.31
CA GLU A 63 14.95 -3.09 -22.91
C GLU A 63 13.51 -3.25 -22.42
N THR A 64 13.32 -3.97 -21.31
CA THR A 64 12.03 -4.12 -20.65
C THR A 64 11.76 -2.99 -19.65
N PHE A 65 10.49 -2.78 -19.25
CA PHE A 65 10.14 -1.77 -18.24
C PHE A 65 10.91 -1.98 -16.93
N ILE A 66 11.03 -3.23 -16.48
CA ILE A 66 11.75 -3.60 -15.25
C ILE A 66 13.21 -3.14 -15.28
N GLU A 67 13.84 -3.17 -16.45
CA GLU A 67 15.21 -2.69 -16.63
C GLU A 67 15.28 -1.18 -16.59
N ALA A 68 14.39 -0.52 -17.34
CA ALA A 68 14.32 0.93 -17.40
C ALA A 68 14.01 1.56 -16.04
N ALA A 69 13.14 0.92 -15.24
CA ALA A 69 12.70 1.35 -13.91
C ALA A 69 13.55 0.75 -12.77
N MET A 70 14.68 0.12 -13.08
CA MET A 70 15.57 -0.49 -12.08
C MET A 70 15.91 0.47 -10.92
N PRO A 71 16.33 1.73 -11.16
CA PRO A 71 16.69 2.64 -10.07
C PRO A 71 15.53 2.90 -9.11
N GLU A 72 14.32 3.07 -9.63
CA GLU A 72 13.11 3.32 -8.84
C GLU A 72 12.70 2.08 -8.03
N ILE A 73 12.74 0.89 -8.64
CA ILE A 73 12.44 -0.38 -7.96
C ILE A 73 13.41 -0.60 -6.80
N GLU A 74 14.71 -0.39 -7.02
CA GLU A 74 15.73 -0.54 -5.98
C GLU A 74 15.57 0.50 -4.87
N ALA A 75 15.26 1.76 -5.22
CA ALA A 75 15.06 2.82 -4.24
C ALA A 75 13.83 2.54 -3.35
N MET A 76 12.71 2.12 -3.95
CA MET A 76 11.51 1.74 -3.19
C MET A 76 11.77 0.54 -2.29
N THR A 77 12.43 -0.48 -2.82
CA THR A 77 12.81 -1.67 -2.04
C THR A 77 13.67 -1.27 -0.83
N GLN A 78 14.72 -0.47 -1.06
CA GLN A 78 15.60 -0.02 0.01
C GLN A 78 14.84 0.81 1.06
N ALA A 79 13.91 1.67 0.64
CA ALA A 79 13.09 2.45 1.56
C ALA A 79 12.17 1.59 2.44
N VAL A 80 11.68 0.47 1.92
CA VAL A 80 10.84 -0.48 2.66
C VAL A 80 11.67 -1.37 3.59
N VAL A 81 12.86 -1.78 3.15
CA VAL A 81 13.67 -2.79 3.83
C VAL A 81 14.62 -2.19 4.86
N ASP A 82 15.28 -1.09 4.52
CA ASP A 82 16.29 -0.43 5.37
C ASP A 82 15.86 0.98 5.80
N GLY A 83 14.63 1.39 5.50
CA GLY A 83 14.10 2.70 5.87
C GLY A 83 13.67 2.81 7.33
N CYS A 84 12.94 3.89 7.63
CA CYS A 84 12.59 4.24 9.01
C CYS A 84 11.44 3.42 9.61
N VAL A 85 10.72 2.65 8.79
CA VAL A 85 9.52 1.92 9.19
C VAL A 85 9.83 0.43 9.21
N ASP A 86 9.57 -0.19 10.36
CA ASP A 86 9.64 -1.65 10.51
C ASP A 86 8.28 -2.26 10.12
N PHE A 87 8.13 -2.59 8.83
CA PHE A 87 6.88 -3.13 8.29
C PHE A 87 6.52 -4.50 8.89
N SER A 88 7.48 -5.24 9.45
CA SER A 88 7.20 -6.54 10.09
C SER A 88 6.29 -6.44 11.31
N LYS A 89 6.17 -5.24 11.90
CA LYS A 89 5.35 -4.98 13.09
C LYS A 89 3.92 -4.56 12.78
N ILE A 90 3.60 -4.31 11.51
CA ILE A 90 2.25 -3.93 11.10
C ILE A 90 1.34 -5.14 11.28
N ARG A 91 0.18 -4.92 11.91
CA ARG A 91 -0.84 -5.94 12.10
C ARG A 91 -1.66 -6.10 10.83
N PHE A 92 -2.21 -7.28 10.64
CA PHE A 92 -3.00 -7.58 9.45
C PHE A 92 -4.20 -6.62 9.28
N TRP A 93 -4.90 -6.29 10.36
CA TRP A 93 -6.01 -5.34 10.33
C TRP A 93 -5.57 -3.89 10.10
N GLU A 94 -4.30 -3.55 10.40
CA GLU A 94 -3.73 -2.25 10.06
C GLU A 94 -3.35 -2.17 8.57
N ALA A 95 -3.23 -3.31 7.87
CA ALA A 95 -2.80 -3.39 6.48
C ALA A 95 -3.93 -3.65 5.47
N CYS A 96 -5.08 -4.14 5.96
CA CYS A 96 -6.24 -4.53 5.17
C CYS A 96 -7.50 -3.84 5.70
N GLU A 97 -8.56 -3.80 4.90
CA GLU A 97 -9.87 -3.33 5.34
C GLU A 97 -10.62 -4.57 5.83
N THR A 98 -10.78 -4.65 7.15
CA THR A 98 -11.41 -5.80 7.83
C THR A 98 -12.86 -5.52 8.24
N ALA A 99 -13.33 -4.29 8.03
CA ALA A 99 -14.70 -3.88 8.32
C ALA A 99 -15.15 -2.77 7.38
N GLU A 100 -16.46 -2.66 7.17
CA GLU A 100 -17.12 -1.58 6.45
C GLU A 100 -17.99 -0.76 7.43
N VAL A 101 -18.33 0.48 7.06
CA VAL A 101 -19.28 1.29 7.85
C VAL A 101 -20.70 0.89 7.48
N ALA A 102 -21.40 0.28 8.44
CA ALA A 102 -22.84 0.05 8.36
C ALA A 102 -23.61 1.10 9.19
N TRP A 103 -24.91 1.21 8.93
CA TRP A 103 -25.76 2.24 9.53
C TRP A 103 -26.97 1.63 10.20
N GLU A 104 -27.20 1.99 11.46
CA GLU A 104 -28.46 1.74 12.14
C GLU A 104 -29.37 2.96 11.96
N GLU A 105 -30.52 2.75 11.31
CA GLU A 105 -31.49 3.81 11.03
C GLU A 105 -32.68 3.72 12.00
N SER A 106 -32.93 4.79 12.76
CA SER A 106 -34.21 4.97 13.45
C SER A 106 -35.18 5.73 12.54
N ARG A 107 -36.45 5.31 12.50
CA ARG A 107 -37.49 5.91 11.67
C ARG A 107 -38.67 6.37 12.52
N ASP A 108 -39.29 7.48 12.12
CA ASP A 108 -40.53 7.95 12.72
C ASP A 108 -41.76 7.15 12.26
N GLU A 109 -42.93 7.54 12.78
CA GLU A 109 -44.24 6.95 12.48
C GLU A 109 -44.61 7.02 10.98
N ASN A 110 -44.00 7.93 10.22
CA ASN A 110 -44.20 8.11 8.78
C ASN A 110 -43.11 7.40 7.95
N GLY A 111 -42.20 6.66 8.57
CA GLY A 111 -41.10 5.96 7.93
C GLY A 111 -39.91 6.86 7.55
N VAL A 112 -39.88 8.11 8.00
CA VAL A 112 -38.79 9.08 7.77
C VAL A 112 -37.64 8.77 8.73
N VAL A 113 -36.42 8.69 8.21
CA VAL A 113 -35.21 8.45 9.02
C VAL A 113 -34.96 9.66 9.93
N THR A 114 -34.98 9.44 11.25
CA THR A 114 -34.76 10.46 12.29
C THR A 114 -33.36 10.41 12.88
N GLN A 115 -32.70 9.24 12.83
CA GLN A 115 -31.35 9.06 13.33
C GLN A 115 -30.60 8.04 12.47
N LYS A 116 -29.31 8.30 12.26
CA LYS A 116 -28.34 7.38 11.66
C LYS A 116 -27.16 7.23 12.62
N ILE A 117 -26.88 6.01 13.05
CA ILE A 117 -25.72 5.69 13.90
C ILE A 117 -24.78 4.79 13.09
N PRO A 118 -23.54 5.20 12.82
CA PRO A 118 -22.58 4.34 12.15
C PRO A 118 -22.06 3.27 13.12
N TYR A 119 -21.85 2.06 12.62
CA TYR A 119 -21.19 1.00 13.37
C TYR A 119 -20.29 0.18 12.42
N PRO A 120 -19.22 -0.43 12.94
CA PRO A 120 -18.38 -1.29 12.12
C PRO A 120 -19.06 -2.62 11.86
N ASN A 121 -19.13 -3.04 10.60
CA ASN A 121 -19.55 -4.37 10.19
C ASN A 121 -18.34 -5.14 9.69
N SER A 122 -17.97 -6.24 10.35
CA SER A 122 -16.80 -7.03 9.96
C SER A 122 -17.00 -7.69 8.60
N LEU A 123 -15.97 -7.63 7.76
CA LEU A 123 -15.97 -8.30 6.47
C LEU A 123 -15.58 -9.79 6.65
N GLU A 124 -16.28 -10.68 5.95
CA GLU A 124 -15.94 -12.11 5.94
C GLU A 124 -14.60 -12.37 5.25
N VAL A 125 -14.31 -11.58 4.21
CA VAL A 125 -13.03 -11.59 3.48
C VAL A 125 -12.44 -10.18 3.55
N PRO A 126 -11.24 -10.00 4.12
CA PRO A 126 -10.54 -8.72 4.15
C PRO A 126 -10.32 -8.17 2.74
N LEU A 127 -10.63 -6.89 2.55
CA LEU A 127 -10.36 -6.18 1.30
C LEU A 127 -8.97 -5.52 1.32
N PRO A 128 -8.41 -5.14 0.16
CA PRO A 128 -7.19 -4.36 0.10
C PRO A 128 -7.43 -2.97 0.71
N GLY A 129 -7.22 -2.85 2.03
CA GLY A 129 -7.62 -1.67 2.80
C GLY A 129 -6.82 -0.43 2.49
N ASN A 130 -5.90 -0.06 3.38
CA ASN A 130 -4.99 1.06 3.09
C ASN A 130 -3.93 0.73 2.02
N ARG A 131 -3.96 -0.51 1.48
CA ARG A 131 -3.12 -1.02 0.39
C ARG A 131 -1.66 -1.25 0.74
N ILE A 132 -1.24 -1.12 2.00
CA ILE A 132 0.17 -1.33 2.37
C ILE A 132 0.66 -2.74 2.03
N LEU A 133 -0.15 -3.77 2.31
CA LEU A 133 0.22 -5.16 2.02
C LEU A 133 0.36 -5.39 0.51
N VAL A 134 -0.63 -4.96 -0.27
CA VAL A 134 -0.61 -5.05 -1.74
C VAL A 134 0.61 -4.32 -2.31
N ASN A 135 0.94 -3.16 -1.74
CA ASN A 135 2.07 -2.36 -2.18
C ASN A 135 3.42 -3.05 -1.92
N LEU A 136 3.58 -3.69 -0.77
CA LEU A 136 4.77 -4.51 -0.48
C LEU A 136 4.89 -5.70 -1.43
N GLU A 137 3.77 -6.35 -1.77
CA GLU A 137 3.73 -7.46 -2.73
C GLU A 137 4.10 -7.02 -4.16
N ILE A 138 3.66 -5.83 -4.58
CA ILE A 138 4.04 -5.26 -5.89
C ILE A 138 5.55 -4.98 -5.92
N ILE A 139 6.10 -4.32 -4.90
CA ILE A 139 7.55 -4.05 -4.81
C ILE A 139 8.33 -5.35 -4.85
N HIS A 140 7.86 -6.39 -4.13
CA HIS A 140 8.48 -7.71 -4.14
C HIS A 140 8.50 -8.31 -5.56
N SER A 141 7.36 -8.30 -6.25
CA SER A 141 7.25 -8.82 -7.62
C SER A 141 8.18 -8.10 -8.61
N TRP A 142 8.27 -6.78 -8.51
CA TRP A 142 9.18 -5.99 -9.35
C TRP A 142 10.65 -6.30 -9.05
N LEU A 143 11.04 -6.37 -7.78
CA LEU A 143 12.40 -6.71 -7.39
C LEU A 143 12.77 -8.14 -7.81
N GLU A 144 11.84 -9.09 -7.71
CA GLU A 144 12.04 -10.48 -8.12
C GLU A 144 12.25 -10.56 -9.64
N SER A 145 11.43 -9.83 -10.40
CA SER A 145 11.56 -9.73 -11.84
C SER A 145 12.90 -9.12 -12.23
N LEU A 146 13.31 -8.04 -11.57
CA LEU A 146 14.61 -7.40 -11.78
C LEU A 146 15.79 -8.33 -11.44
N HIS A 147 15.66 -9.12 -10.38
CA HIS A 147 16.66 -10.10 -9.97
C HIS A 147 16.82 -11.20 -11.03
N LYS A 148 15.71 -11.68 -11.61
CA LYS A 148 15.73 -12.65 -12.73
C LYS A 148 16.39 -12.07 -13.98
N VAL A 149 16.06 -10.84 -14.36
CA VAL A 149 16.72 -10.18 -15.50
C VAL A 149 18.24 -10.07 -15.27
N HIS A 150 18.67 -9.78 -14.04
CA HIS A 150 20.10 -9.75 -13.72
C HIS A 150 20.76 -11.13 -13.86
N GLU A 151 20.10 -12.20 -13.44
CA GLU A 151 20.60 -13.56 -13.63
C GLU A 151 20.76 -13.89 -15.13
N GLU A 152 19.76 -13.54 -15.94
CA GLU A 152 19.75 -13.82 -17.38
C GLU A 152 20.81 -13.01 -18.16
N LYS A 153 20.99 -11.73 -17.83
CA LYS A 153 21.97 -10.85 -18.49
C LYS A 153 23.39 -10.99 -17.93
N GLY A 154 23.54 -11.64 -16.78
CA GLY A 154 24.80 -11.91 -16.12
C GLY A 154 25.35 -10.73 -15.31
N MET A 155 26.34 -11.02 -14.46
CA MET A 155 26.88 -10.07 -13.46
C MET A 155 27.63 -8.87 -14.06
N GLY A 156 27.93 -8.88 -15.36
CA GLY A 156 28.50 -7.70 -16.02
C GLY A 156 27.47 -6.63 -16.36
N TRP A 157 26.17 -6.98 -16.34
CA TRP A 157 25.11 -6.17 -16.93
C TRP A 157 24.96 -4.77 -16.32
N ILE A 158 24.98 -4.69 -14.99
CA ILE A 158 24.76 -3.43 -14.27
C ILE A 158 26.06 -2.71 -13.92
N SER A 159 27.21 -3.32 -14.18
CA SER A 159 28.48 -2.69 -13.84
C SER A 159 28.76 -1.56 -14.85
N PRO A 160 29.02 -0.33 -14.39
CA PRO A 160 29.38 0.79 -15.28
C PRO A 160 30.60 0.49 -16.17
N TYR A 161 31.44 -0.45 -15.75
CA TYR A 161 32.66 -0.86 -16.44
C TYR A 161 32.62 -2.33 -16.91
N GLY A 162 31.49 -3.02 -16.73
CA GLY A 162 31.34 -4.44 -17.05
C GLY A 162 32.10 -5.39 -16.10
N CYS A 163 32.53 -4.91 -14.93
CA CYS A 163 33.20 -5.70 -13.89
C CYS A 163 32.21 -6.66 -13.21
N PRO A 164 32.38 -7.99 -13.32
CA PRO A 164 31.47 -8.97 -12.72
C PRO A 164 31.33 -8.84 -11.19
N GLU A 165 32.35 -8.32 -10.51
CA GLU A 165 32.36 -8.18 -9.05
C GLU A 165 31.32 -7.17 -8.56
N ASP A 166 31.14 -6.05 -9.26
CA ASP A 166 30.16 -5.02 -8.90
C ASP A 166 28.73 -5.54 -9.12
N GLY A 167 28.51 -6.26 -10.23
CA GLY A 167 27.20 -6.86 -10.47
C GLY A 167 26.89 -7.99 -9.50
N GLN A 168 27.88 -8.81 -9.13
CA GLN A 168 27.67 -9.82 -8.08
C GLN A 168 27.21 -9.17 -6.77
N GLN A 169 27.83 -8.06 -6.37
CA GLN A 169 27.42 -7.36 -5.14
C GLN A 169 25.98 -6.86 -5.20
N ALA A 170 25.54 -6.26 -6.30
CA ALA A 170 24.15 -5.80 -6.39
C ALA A 170 23.17 -6.97 -6.53
N TYR A 171 23.56 -8.06 -7.21
CA TYR A 171 22.75 -9.28 -7.29
C TYR A 171 22.49 -9.85 -5.90
N GLU A 172 23.52 -10.03 -5.08
CA GLU A 172 23.38 -10.51 -3.70
C GLU A 172 22.61 -9.52 -2.83
N LYS A 173 22.79 -8.20 -3.03
CA LYS A 173 22.00 -7.19 -2.33
C LYS A 173 20.51 -7.32 -2.64
N ARG A 174 20.12 -7.47 -3.91
CA ARG A 174 18.72 -7.69 -4.31
C ARG A 174 18.16 -8.97 -3.70
N LYS A 175 18.94 -10.05 -3.67
CA LYS A 175 18.55 -11.31 -3.04
C LYS A 175 18.28 -11.13 -1.55
N ALA A 176 19.19 -10.48 -0.81
CA ALA A 176 18.99 -10.21 0.61
C ALA A 176 17.77 -9.32 0.88
N TYR A 177 17.50 -8.35 -0.01
CA TYR A 177 16.30 -7.52 0.07
C TYR A 177 15.02 -8.30 -0.23
N LEU A 178 15.02 -9.21 -1.20
CA LEU A 178 13.90 -10.12 -1.46
C LEU A 178 13.56 -10.91 -0.20
N GLU A 179 14.55 -11.55 0.43
CA GLU A 179 14.35 -12.34 1.64
C GLU A 179 13.73 -11.51 2.78
N LYS A 180 14.25 -10.31 3.04
CA LYS A 180 13.69 -9.40 4.06
C LYS A 180 12.28 -8.93 3.71
N LEU A 181 12.02 -8.61 2.45
CA LEU A 181 10.71 -8.16 2.01
C LEU A 181 9.66 -9.28 2.10
N SER A 182 10.02 -10.52 1.75
CA SER A 182 9.18 -11.70 2.00
C SER A 182 8.87 -11.84 3.49
N GLN A 183 9.87 -11.70 4.37
CA GLN A 183 9.67 -11.74 5.82
C GLN A 183 8.71 -10.65 6.32
N HIS A 184 8.81 -9.42 5.80
CA HIS A 184 7.86 -8.36 6.15
C HIS A 184 6.43 -8.73 5.74
N ILE A 185 6.24 -9.21 4.50
CA ILE A 185 4.92 -9.62 3.98
C ILE A 185 4.34 -10.77 4.81
N ASP A 186 5.14 -11.80 5.10
CA ASP A 186 4.71 -12.96 5.87
C ASP A 186 4.38 -12.58 7.32
N SER A 187 5.14 -11.65 7.92
CA SER A 187 4.88 -11.15 9.26
C SER A 187 3.52 -10.43 9.32
N ILE A 188 3.23 -9.55 8.35
CA ILE A 188 1.93 -8.86 8.29
C ILE A 188 0.79 -9.88 8.11
N LYS A 189 0.94 -10.83 7.19
CA LYS A 189 -0.08 -11.85 6.90
C LYS A 189 -0.36 -12.82 8.05
N SER A 190 0.56 -12.94 9.01
CA SER A 190 0.42 -13.82 10.17
C SER A 190 0.10 -13.07 11.47
N ASN A 191 0.19 -11.74 11.48
CA ASN A 191 -0.03 -10.90 12.65
C ASN A 191 -1.52 -10.50 12.81
N PHE A 192 -2.34 -11.45 13.26
CA PHE A 192 -3.78 -11.27 13.49
C PHE A 192 -4.14 -10.71 14.87
N ASP A 193 -3.16 -10.27 15.68
CA ASP A 193 -3.42 -9.85 17.05
C ASP A 193 -4.40 -8.66 17.12
N LEU A 194 -5.54 -8.92 17.76
CA LEU A 194 -6.55 -7.96 18.21
C LEU A 194 -6.06 -7.23 19.46
#